data_AF-A0A1B9ATH3-F1
#
_entry.id   AF-A0A1B9ATH3-F1
#
_cell.length_a   1.000
_cell.length_b   1.000
_cell.length_c   1.000
_cell.angle_alpha   90.00
_cell.angle_beta   90.00
_cell.angle_gamma   90.00
#
_symmetry.space_group_name_H-M   'P 1'
#
loop_
_entity.id
_entity.type
_entity.pdbx_description
1 polymer ?
#
loop_
_entity_poly.entity_id
_entity_poly.type
_entity_poly.pdbx_seq_one_letter_code
_entity_poly.pdbx_strand_id
1 'polypeptide(L)'
;MKVKMKLPNTVANQEIARKIKQANQKANNTLDISFEKDLTTIYFEGDWILIPDKSWFSDHIIVEGQAKELKDSYEIRPKNRGKTINLHLDAELVAELNEIKNHVMSKTQHDIILDLFKKGLDQYNKENQ
;
A
#
# COMPACT_ATOMS: atom_id res chain seq x y z
N MET A 1 -16.66 -5.32 8.22
CA MET A 1 -15.57 -6.33 8.15
C MET A 1 -14.73 -6.13 9.37
N LYS A 2 -14.45 -7.19 10.15
CA LYS A 2 -13.57 -7.11 11.32
C LYS A 2 -12.11 -7.19 10.87
N VAL A 3 -11.23 -6.52 11.60
CA VAL A 3 -9.78 -6.61 11.45
C VAL A 3 -9.31 -7.90 12.10
N LYS A 4 -8.35 -8.57 11.46
CA LYS A 4 -7.64 -9.69 12.08
C LYS A 4 -6.15 -9.40 12.14
N MET A 5 -5.53 -9.76 13.25
CA MET A 5 -4.08 -9.73 13.42
C MET A 5 -3.64 -11.02 14.06
N LYS A 6 -2.48 -11.54 13.67
CA LYS A 6 -1.88 -12.72 14.27
C LYS A 6 -0.42 -12.51 14.64
N LEU A 7 -0.01 -13.12 15.73
CA LEU A 7 1.31 -13.01 16.35
C LEU A 7 1.73 -14.39 16.88
N PRO A 8 2.99 -14.82 16.77
CA PRO A 8 3.43 -16.09 17.36
C PRO A 8 3.33 -16.06 18.89
N ASN A 9 2.92 -17.17 19.49
CA ASN A 9 2.71 -17.30 20.93
C ASN A 9 4.05 -17.51 21.66
N THR A 10 4.77 -16.42 21.91
CA THR A 10 5.94 -16.38 22.78
C THR A 10 5.61 -15.63 24.08
N VAL A 11 6.39 -15.83 25.15
CA VAL A 11 6.16 -15.15 26.44
C VAL A 11 6.16 -13.62 26.27
N ALA A 12 7.11 -13.08 25.50
CA ALA A 12 7.17 -11.65 25.17
C ALA A 12 5.90 -11.19 24.42
N ASN A 13 5.43 -11.98 23.48
CA ASN A 13 4.25 -11.68 22.67
C ASN A 13 2.94 -11.79 23.45
N GLN A 14 2.86 -12.65 24.47
CA GLN A 14 1.73 -12.71 25.39
C GLN A 14 1.64 -11.43 26.23
N GLU A 15 2.77 -10.89 26.68
CA GLU A 15 2.79 -9.59 27.39
C GLU A 15 2.34 -8.46 26.48
N ILE A 16 2.82 -8.44 25.23
CA ILE A 16 2.38 -7.48 24.21
C ILE A 16 0.88 -7.61 23.96
N ALA A 17 0.36 -8.83 23.80
CA ALA A 17 -1.07 -9.10 23.62
C ALA A 17 -1.90 -8.53 24.79
N ARG A 18 -1.43 -8.71 26.02
CA ARG A 18 -2.09 -8.17 27.22
C ARG A 18 -2.09 -6.64 27.23
N LYS A 19 -0.98 -6.00 26.87
CA LYS A 19 -0.87 -4.53 26.78
C LYS A 19 -1.76 -3.96 25.68
N ILE A 20 -1.81 -4.62 24.51
CA ILE A 20 -2.72 -4.27 23.42
C ILE A 20 -4.18 -4.37 23.90
N LYS A 21 -4.58 -5.46 24.56
CA LYS A 21 -5.93 -5.61 25.12
C LYS A 21 -6.30 -4.46 26.05
N GLN A 22 -5.41 -4.14 27.00
CA GLN A 22 -5.64 -3.06 27.96
C GLN A 22 -5.74 -1.68 27.28
N ALA A 23 -4.90 -1.41 26.28
CA ALA A 23 -4.96 -0.15 25.53
C ALA A 23 -6.28 -0.02 24.74
N ASN A 24 -6.73 -1.11 24.12
CA ASN A 24 -8.01 -1.14 23.39
C ASN A 24 -9.22 -1.00 24.34
N GLN A 25 -9.20 -1.66 25.49
CA GLN A 25 -10.22 -1.47 26.53
C GLN A 25 -10.28 -0.02 27.03
N LYS A 26 -9.13 0.62 27.27
CA LYS A 26 -9.08 2.05 27.63
C LYS A 26 -9.64 2.96 26.54
N ALA A 27 -9.54 2.56 25.29
CA ALA A 27 -10.07 3.27 24.14
C ALA A 27 -11.54 2.90 23.81
N ASN A 28 -12.25 2.21 24.72
CA ASN A 28 -13.61 1.70 24.52
C ASN A 28 -13.76 0.81 23.27
N ASN A 29 -12.70 0.08 22.92
CA ASN A 29 -12.67 -0.84 21.80
C ASN A 29 -12.73 -2.31 22.27
N THR A 30 -13.70 -3.05 21.76
CA THR A 30 -13.87 -4.47 22.07
C THR A 30 -12.97 -5.30 21.17
N LEU A 31 -11.90 -5.84 21.75
CA LEU A 31 -10.93 -6.70 21.07
C LEU A 31 -11.03 -8.12 21.60
N ASP A 32 -11.39 -9.06 20.72
CA ASP A 32 -11.40 -10.49 21.00
C ASP A 32 -9.99 -11.05 20.77
N ILE A 33 -9.51 -11.85 21.72
CA ILE A 33 -8.23 -12.57 21.62
C ILE A 33 -8.52 -14.05 21.69
N SER A 34 -8.10 -14.78 20.66
CA SER A 34 -8.20 -16.23 20.57
C SER A 34 -6.82 -16.84 20.32
N PHE A 35 -6.68 -18.13 20.60
CA PHE A 35 -5.44 -18.87 20.36
C PHE A 35 -5.69 -19.96 19.33
N GLU A 36 -4.65 -20.26 18.55
CA GLU A 36 -4.63 -21.43 17.68
C GLU A 36 -4.80 -22.72 18.51
N LYS A 37 -5.32 -23.79 17.90
CA LYS A 37 -5.51 -25.09 18.58
C LYS A 37 -4.19 -25.64 19.16
N ASP A 38 -3.08 -25.35 18.50
CA ASP A 38 -1.75 -25.79 18.91
C ASP A 38 -1.05 -24.79 19.83
N LEU A 39 -1.75 -23.73 20.26
CA LEU A 39 -1.22 -22.62 21.06
C LEU A 39 0.03 -21.98 20.44
N THR A 40 0.21 -22.10 19.13
CA THR A 40 1.36 -21.57 18.38
C THR A 40 1.18 -20.09 18.02
N THR A 41 -0.07 -19.65 17.88
CA THR A 41 -0.42 -18.33 17.38
C THR A 41 -1.51 -17.68 18.23
N ILE A 42 -1.33 -16.39 18.52
CA ILE A 42 -2.31 -15.51 19.15
C ILE A 42 -3.03 -14.76 18.02
N TYR A 43 -4.35 -14.84 18.01
CA TYR A 43 -5.23 -14.15 17.08
C TYR A 43 -5.95 -13.01 17.80
N PHE A 44 -6.07 -11.88 17.11
CA PHE A 44 -6.81 -10.72 17.55
C PHE A 44 -7.88 -10.41 16.52
N GLU A 45 -9.11 -10.25 16.97
CA GLU A 45 -10.25 -9.90 16.12
C GLU A 45 -11.03 -8.74 16.74
N GLY A 46 -11.33 -7.71 15.96
CA GLY A 46 -12.04 -6.53 16.44
C GLY A 46 -12.48 -5.62 15.30
N ASP A 47 -13.23 -4.57 15.61
CA ASP A 47 -13.66 -3.59 14.59
C ASP A 47 -12.48 -2.75 14.10
N TRP A 48 -11.54 -2.45 14.99
CA TRP A 48 -10.23 -1.86 14.74
C TRP A 48 -9.27 -2.35 15.83
N ILE A 49 -7.96 -2.18 15.66
CA ILE A 49 -6.97 -2.59 16.67
C ILE A 49 -6.00 -1.43 16.89
N LEU A 50 -5.89 -0.99 18.14
CA LEU A 50 -4.88 -0.02 18.56
C LEU A 50 -3.64 -0.74 19.08
N ILE A 51 -2.48 -0.44 18.51
CA ILE A 51 -1.18 -0.86 19.01
C ILE A 51 -0.52 0.38 19.61
N PRO A 52 -0.36 0.46 20.94
CA PRO A 52 0.06 1.67 21.62
C PRO A 52 1.56 1.97 21.48
N ASP A 53 2.36 1.05 20.93
CA ASP A 53 3.81 1.20 20.76
C ASP A 53 4.24 0.69 19.39
N LYS A 54 4.93 1.54 18.63
CA LYS A 54 5.43 1.24 17.29
C LYS A 54 6.44 0.11 17.27
N SER A 55 7.23 -0.03 18.33
CA SER A 55 8.26 -1.08 18.42
C SER A 55 7.68 -2.49 18.44
N TRP A 56 6.38 -2.63 18.75
CA TRP A 56 5.70 -3.92 18.74
C TRP A 56 5.29 -4.32 17.34
N PHE A 57 5.25 -3.39 16.39
CA PHE A 57 5.01 -3.67 14.98
C PHE A 57 6.28 -4.24 14.35
N SER A 58 6.38 -5.58 14.33
CA SER A 58 7.53 -6.32 13.80
C SER A 58 7.12 -7.22 12.64
N ASP A 59 8.09 -7.69 11.85
CA ASP A 59 7.86 -8.55 10.67
C ASP A 59 7.13 -9.86 10.96
N HIS A 60 7.06 -10.25 12.23
CA HIS A 60 6.36 -11.45 12.70
C HIS A 60 4.85 -11.23 12.88
N ILE A 61 4.38 -9.98 12.78
CA ILE A 61 2.96 -9.64 12.88
C ILE A 61 2.35 -9.69 11.49
N ILE A 62 1.35 -10.56 11.33
CA ILE A 62 0.57 -10.62 10.09
C ILE A 62 -0.76 -9.93 10.36
N VAL A 63 -1.02 -8.87 9.59
CA VAL A 63 -2.21 -8.03 9.70
C VAL A 63 -3.11 -8.18 8.48
N GLU A 64 -4.37 -8.51 8.69
CA GLU A 64 -5.42 -8.48 7.68
C GLU A 64 -6.21 -7.16 7.81
N GLY A 65 -5.65 -6.08 7.26
CA GLY A 65 -6.20 -4.74 7.36
C GLY A 65 -5.31 -3.67 6.71
N GLN A 66 -5.57 -2.41 7.06
CA GLN A 66 -4.68 -1.29 6.77
C GLN A 66 -4.14 -0.74 8.08
N ALA A 67 -2.81 -0.75 8.24
CA ALA A 67 -2.14 -0.11 9.35
C ALA A 67 -1.97 1.38 9.03
N LYS A 68 -2.44 2.25 9.92
CA LYS A 68 -2.26 3.69 9.87
C LYS A 68 -1.36 4.10 11.02
N GLU A 69 -0.29 4.81 10.69
CA GLU A 69 0.63 5.35 11.68
C GLU A 69 0.04 6.60 12.34
N LEU A 70 0.09 6.65 13.66
CA LEU A 70 -0.15 7.85 14.48
C LEU A 70 1.18 8.27 15.13
N LYS A 71 1.17 9.35 15.92
CA LYS A 71 2.39 9.91 16.55
C LYS A 71 3.21 8.85 17.30
N ASP A 72 2.59 8.10 18.21
CA ASP A 72 3.25 7.08 19.03
C ASP A 72 2.63 5.68 18.93
N SER A 73 1.60 5.52 18.10
CA SER A 73 0.81 4.29 18.00
C SER A 73 0.53 3.90 16.55
N TYR A 74 0.13 2.64 16.35
CA TYR A 74 -0.46 2.18 15.09
C TYR A 74 -1.94 1.88 15.30
N GLU A 75 -2.75 2.30 14.34
CA GLU A 75 -4.16 1.96 14.26
C GLU A 75 -4.38 1.03 13.07
N ILE A 76 -4.84 -0.18 13.32
CA ILE A 76 -5.21 -1.12 12.27
C ILE A 76 -6.72 -1.00 12.04
N ARG A 77 -7.08 -0.64 10.82
CA ARG A 77 -8.47 -0.56 10.37
C ARG A 77 -8.79 -1.66 9.36
N PRO A 78 -10.06 -2.05 9.23
CA PRO A 78 -10.45 -3.06 8.26
C PRO A 78 -10.17 -2.48 6.88
N LYS A 79 -9.64 -3.32 5.99
CA LYS A 79 -9.46 -2.95 4.60
C LYS A 79 -10.85 -2.67 4.04
N ASN A 80 -11.20 -1.40 3.86
CA ASN A 80 -12.44 -1.06 3.19
C ASN A 80 -12.41 -1.77 1.84
N ARG A 81 -13.39 -2.64 1.56
CA ARG A 81 -13.74 -2.98 0.17
C ARG A 81 -13.96 -1.63 -0.48
N GLY A 82 -13.03 -1.21 -1.34
CA GLY A 82 -13.04 0.14 -1.90
C GLY A 82 -14.43 0.43 -2.44
N LYS A 83 -15.02 1.56 -2.04
CA LYS A 83 -15.86 2.25 -3.02
C LYS A 83 -14.92 2.48 -4.19
N THR A 84 -15.23 1.92 -5.35
CA THR A 84 -14.63 2.35 -6.61
C THR A 84 -14.79 3.86 -6.64
N ILE A 85 -13.72 4.60 -6.36
CA ILE A 85 -13.69 6.02 -6.66
C ILE A 85 -13.61 6.01 -8.17
N ASN A 86 -14.75 6.13 -8.84
CA ASN A 86 -14.75 6.54 -10.24
C ASN A 86 -14.18 7.95 -10.23
N LEU A 87 -12.86 8.07 -10.37
CA LEU A 87 -12.28 9.27 -10.92
C LEU A 87 -12.86 9.35 -12.33
N HIS A 88 -13.93 10.13 -12.48
CA HIS A 88 -14.19 10.76 -13.75
C HIS A 88 -12.96 11.63 -13.98
N LEU A 89 -12.02 11.17 -14.82
CA LEU A 89 -11.04 12.09 -15.37
C LEU A 89 -11.84 13.20 -16.03
N ASP A 90 -11.63 14.43 -15.58
CA ASP A 90 -12.21 15.60 -16.21
C ASP A 90 -11.92 15.53 -17.71
N ALA A 91 -12.95 15.73 -18.53
CA ALA A 91 -12.90 15.53 -19.98
C ALA A 91 -11.76 16.32 -20.67
N GLU A 92 -11.26 17.35 -20.00
CA GLU A 92 -10.13 18.20 -20.39
C GLU A 92 -8.79 17.45 -20.34
N LEU A 93 -8.51 16.67 -19.29
CA LEU A 93 -7.29 15.85 -19.17
C LEU A 93 -7.28 14.70 -20.18
N VAL A 94 -8.45 14.16 -20.52
CA VAL A 94 -8.60 13.16 -21.59
C VAL A 94 -8.37 13.79 -22.97
N ALA A 95 -8.77 15.05 -23.16
CA ALA A 95 -8.50 15.79 -24.39
C ALA A 95 -7.00 16.07 -24.55
N GLU A 96 -6.32 16.52 -23.50
CA GLU A 96 -4.86 16.72 -23.51
C GLU A 96 -4.09 15.41 -23.77
N LEU A 97 -4.49 14.30 -23.11
CA LEU A 97 -3.89 12.98 -23.36
C LEU A 97 -4.12 12.51 -24.80
N ASN A 98 -5.29 12.78 -25.38
CA ASN A 98 -5.56 12.46 -26.78
C ASN A 98 -4.81 13.36 -27.76
N GLU A 99 -4.59 14.63 -27.45
CA GLU A 99 -3.74 15.52 -28.26
C GLU A 99 -2.29 15.06 -28.26
N ILE A 100 -1.74 14.69 -27.08
CA ILE A 100 -0.38 14.13 -26.98
C ILE A 100 -0.28 12.82 -27.75
N LYS A 101 -1.28 11.94 -27.62
CA LYS A 101 -1.34 10.68 -28.37
C LYS A 101 -1.42 10.92 -29.88
N ASN A 102 -2.23 11.88 -30.33
CA ASN A 102 -2.34 12.23 -31.75
C ASN A 102 -1.05 12.87 -32.29
N HIS A 103 -0.36 13.69 -31.48
CA HIS A 103 0.93 14.25 -31.86
C HIS A 103 1.99 13.16 -32.06
N VAL A 104 2.03 12.16 -31.18
CA VAL A 104 2.96 11.03 -31.27
C VAL A 104 2.59 10.07 -32.39
N MET A 105 1.30 9.81 -32.64
CA MET A 105 0.82 8.95 -33.72
C MET A 105 0.85 9.60 -35.12
N SER A 106 0.99 10.93 -35.20
CA SER A 106 1.09 11.65 -36.48
C SER A 106 2.43 11.45 -37.19
N LYS A 107 3.48 11.02 -36.48
CA LYS A 107 4.75 10.61 -37.08
C LYS A 107 4.69 9.11 -37.34
N THR A 108 4.70 8.74 -38.60
CA THR A 108 4.75 7.33 -38.97
C THR A 108 6.09 6.74 -38.50
N GLN A 109 6.15 5.43 -38.23
CA GLN A 109 7.42 4.76 -37.86
C GLN A 109 8.53 5.09 -38.87
N HIS A 110 8.16 5.28 -40.14
CA HIS A 110 9.06 5.71 -41.20
C HIS A 110 9.69 7.09 -40.93
N ASP A 111 8.92 8.06 -40.45
CA ASP A 111 9.41 9.42 -40.13
C ASP A 111 10.34 9.42 -38.92
N ILE A 112 10.03 8.59 -37.91
CA ILE A 112 10.89 8.43 -36.73
C ILE A 112 12.22 7.79 -37.12
N ILE A 113 12.18 6.77 -37.99
CA ILE A 113 13.37 6.11 -38.54
C ILE A 113 14.18 7.11 -39.38
N LEU A 114 13.55 7.88 -40.27
CA LEU A 114 14.21 8.91 -41.07
C LEU A 114 14.90 9.98 -40.23
N ASP A 115 14.29 10.41 -39.14
CA ASP A 115 14.86 11.41 -38.22
C ASP A 115 16.08 10.85 -37.45
N LEU A 116 16.02 9.57 -37.04
CA LEU A 116 17.16 8.86 -36.46
C LEU A 116 18.30 8.71 -37.47
N PHE A 117 18.00 8.35 -38.73
CA PHE A 117 19.00 8.21 -39.78
C PHE A 117 19.67 9.54 -40.13
N LYS A 118 18.91 10.64 -40.22
CA LYS A 118 19.48 11.98 -40.45
C LYS A 118 20.42 12.40 -39.32
N LYS A 119 19.99 12.23 -38.06
CA LYS A 119 20.85 12.55 -36.90
C LYS A 119 22.11 11.69 -36.86
N GLY A 120 22.01 10.40 -37.22
CA GLY A 120 23.17 9.51 -37.33
C GLY A 120 24.14 9.92 -38.43
N LEU A 121 23.65 10.30 -39.60
CA LEU A 121 24.47 10.78 -40.72
C LEU A 121 25.13 12.13 -40.43
N ASP A 122 24.40 13.07 -39.82
CA ASP A 122 24.96 14.37 -39.42
C ASP A 122 26.07 14.21 -38.36
N GLN A 123 25.90 13.26 -37.44
CA GLN A 123 26.92 12.94 -36.45
C GLN A 123 28.15 12.27 -37.10
N TYR A 124 27.94 11.31 -37.99
CA TYR A 124 29.03 10.65 -38.72
C TYR A 124 29.81 11.63 -39.60
N ASN A 125 29.14 12.56 -40.27
CA ASN A 125 29.79 13.60 -41.08
C ASN A 125 30.55 14.61 -40.23
N LYS A 126 30.06 14.92 -39.02
CA LYS A 126 30.80 15.75 -38.04
C LYS A 126 32.04 15.06 -37.49
N GLU A 127 32.02 13.73 -37.38
CA GLU A 127 33.15 12.95 -36.88
C GLU A 127 34.20 12.64 -37.96
N ASN A 128 33.85 12.75 -39.25
CA ASN A 128 34.74 12.45 -40.39
C ASN A 128 35.09 13.68 -41.26
N GLN A 129 34.81 14.90 -40.79
CA GLN A 129 35.40 16.15 -41.30
C GLN A 129 36.44 16.67 -40.31
#